data_AF-A0A5C6AX53-F1
#
_entry.id   AF-A0A5C6AX53-F1
#
_cell.length_a   1.000
_cell.length_b   1.000
_cell.length_c   1.000
_cell.angle_alpha   90.00
_cell.angle_beta   90.00
_cell.angle_gamma   90.00
#
_symmetry.space_group_name_H-M   'P 1'
#
loop_
_entity.id
_entity.type
_entity.pdbx_description
1 polymer ?
#
loop_
_entity_poly.entity_id
_entity_poly.type
_entity_poly.pdbx_seq_one_letter_code
_entity_poly.pdbx_strand_id
1 'polypeptide(L)'
;MLHKNRLLERLALLVLPVLLCGANLSGAQGELAPLSVESNIVESDAIATPVQQRTLHQRLCELNPNWSDKTPNQDAVAKINAVDDDVALIQAHFSLVIERLETADVGHLTSSQLAQRIANIQSLREYMIAGEFPQNIFVPGRRPVFIDPWGTHCAVGYLIATSGHSELANRINQEHQLDVLCDIKTRGLPQWQTASGLSVAELALIQPHYAFRNFSQSIEYPAEIESLILGDSTAVIEALESGKLNVESRCGGKTLLHFAAAAGDLELAKRLVKQGADLNALSTMGCDEAEIAKAGNHRRFEVRWDAATLVTQVRYSSAMGRVYNSTSGSYVADVLQDFFGGMDGKNALHYATAAPRASGNRPVAYMIHGYGFQKPFGKPSTEISPMQQLKNRRAEVAQWLREQGLE
;
A
#
# COMPACT_ATOMS: atom_id res chain seq x y z
N MET A 1 -49.73 18.90 41.04
CA MET A 1 -48.42 18.22 41.09
C MET A 1 -48.05 17.88 39.66
N LEU A 2 -47.12 18.63 39.04
CA LEU A 2 -45.72 18.21 38.79
C LEU A 2 -45.70 16.94 37.90
N HIS A 3 -45.28 16.91 36.64
CA HIS A 3 -44.26 17.69 35.93
C HIS A 3 -44.55 17.73 34.40
N LYS A 4 -44.19 18.86 33.80
CA LYS A 4 -44.25 19.31 32.39
C LYS A 4 -43.26 18.54 31.48
N ASN A 5 -43.70 18.14 30.28
CA ASN A 5 -43.49 18.74 28.93
C ASN A 5 -42.07 18.57 28.33
N ARG A 6 -42.02 18.16 27.05
CA ARG A 6 -41.82 19.06 25.90
C ARG A 6 -41.53 18.25 24.63
N LEU A 7 -42.44 18.31 23.65
CA LEU A 7 -42.12 18.29 22.22
C LEU A 7 -43.37 18.78 21.47
N LEU A 8 -43.14 19.65 20.48
CA LEU A 8 -44.12 20.36 19.63
C LEU A 8 -44.60 21.71 20.18
N GLU A 9 -43.98 22.77 19.68
CA GLU A 9 -44.66 23.95 19.12
C GLU A 9 -43.62 24.97 18.62
N ARG A 10 -43.70 25.33 17.33
CA ARG A 10 -43.79 26.73 16.88
C ARG A 10 -44.05 26.79 15.36
N LEU A 11 -45.30 27.15 15.06
CA LEU A 11 -45.81 27.72 13.81
C LEU A 11 -45.69 29.25 13.85
N ALA A 12 -45.46 29.87 12.70
CA ALA A 12 -45.99 31.20 12.32
C ALA A 12 -45.84 31.30 10.78
N LEU A 13 -46.85 31.00 9.95
CA LEU A 13 -48.01 31.82 9.56
C LEU A 13 -47.68 33.25 9.12
N LEU A 14 -47.81 33.52 7.82
CA LEU A 14 -48.45 34.74 7.31
C LEU A 14 -49.07 34.47 5.93
N VAL A 15 -50.25 35.06 5.76
CA VAL A 15 -51.35 34.72 4.86
C VAL A 15 -51.36 35.66 3.64
N LEU A 16 -51.79 35.10 2.49
CA LEU A 16 -52.26 35.69 1.20
C LEU A 16 -53.18 36.94 1.34
N PRO A 17 -53.48 37.78 0.29
CA PRO A 17 -54.18 37.37 -0.96
C PRO A 17 -53.95 38.22 -2.26
N VAL A 18 -53.96 37.59 -3.46
CA VAL A 18 -55.02 37.57 -4.53
C VAL A 18 -55.04 38.77 -5.51
N LEU A 19 -54.86 38.53 -6.82
CA LEU A 19 -55.86 38.78 -7.90
C LEU A 19 -55.37 38.45 -9.32
N LEU A 20 -56.30 37.89 -10.10
CA LEU A 20 -56.22 37.44 -11.50
C LEU A 20 -56.27 38.58 -12.53
N CYS A 21 -55.64 38.35 -13.69
CA CYS A 21 -56.10 38.61 -15.07
C CYS A 21 -54.91 38.27 -16.00
N GLY A 22 -54.94 37.43 -17.05
CA GLY A 22 -56.00 37.01 -17.94
C GLY A 22 -55.95 37.85 -19.24
N ALA A 23 -55.13 37.47 -20.24
CA ALA A 23 -55.44 37.58 -21.69
C ALA A 23 -54.24 37.29 -22.63
N ASN A 24 -54.47 36.32 -23.53
CA ASN A 24 -54.24 36.31 -24.98
C ASN A 24 -52.84 36.30 -25.64
N LEU A 25 -52.70 35.24 -26.47
CA LEU A 25 -51.84 35.07 -27.64
C LEU A 25 -52.21 36.04 -28.78
N SER A 26 -51.22 36.56 -29.53
CA SER A 26 -51.04 36.37 -30.99
C SER A 26 -50.22 37.50 -31.66
N GLY A 27 -49.43 37.10 -32.68
CA GLY A 27 -48.88 37.96 -33.74
C GLY A 27 -47.56 38.66 -33.38
N ALA A 28 -46.57 38.82 -34.27
CA ALA A 28 -46.39 38.39 -35.65
C ALA A 28 -44.90 38.54 -35.99
N GLN A 29 -44.50 37.91 -37.09
CA GLN A 29 -43.16 37.91 -37.68
C GLN A 29 -42.61 39.32 -37.96
N GLY A 30 -41.28 39.45 -37.87
CA GLY A 30 -40.55 40.63 -38.33
C GLY A 30 -39.05 40.43 -38.22
N GLU A 31 -38.44 39.95 -39.30
CA GLU A 31 -37.00 40.01 -39.55
C GLU A 31 -36.46 41.44 -39.38
N LEU A 32 -35.27 41.59 -38.81
CA LEU A 32 -34.12 42.27 -39.42
C LEU A 32 -32.89 42.24 -38.49
N ALA A 33 -31.74 42.06 -39.13
CA ALA A 33 -30.40 41.86 -38.60
C ALA A 33 -29.83 43.10 -37.82
N PRO A 34 -28.70 42.94 -37.10
CA PRO A 34 -28.47 43.58 -35.81
C PRO A 34 -27.61 44.84 -35.90
N LEU A 35 -27.81 45.78 -34.97
CA LEU A 35 -26.78 46.74 -34.58
C LEU A 35 -26.84 47.07 -33.07
N SER A 36 -25.65 47.04 -32.49
CA SER A 36 -25.11 47.86 -31.39
C SER A 36 -25.43 47.58 -29.91
N VAL A 37 -24.35 47.16 -29.22
CA VAL A 37 -23.65 47.82 -28.09
C VAL A 37 -24.30 47.84 -26.68
N GLU A 38 -23.54 47.21 -25.76
CA GLU A 38 -23.41 47.40 -24.29
C GLU A 38 -24.63 47.08 -23.41
N SER A 39 -24.56 46.25 -22.35
CA SER A 39 -23.59 46.28 -21.25
C SER A 39 -23.89 45.18 -20.21
N ASN A 40 -22.82 44.70 -19.56
CA ASN A 40 -22.78 44.13 -18.20
C ASN A 40 -23.61 42.90 -17.83
N ILE A 41 -22.97 41.73 -17.88
CA ILE A 41 -23.07 40.73 -16.80
C ILE A 41 -21.66 40.24 -16.46
N VAL A 42 -21.30 40.36 -15.19
CA VAL A 42 -20.08 39.85 -14.57
C VAL A 42 -20.23 38.33 -14.43
N GLU A 43 -19.45 37.57 -15.19
CA GLU A 43 -19.24 36.14 -14.93
C GLU A 43 -17.77 35.91 -14.56
N SER A 44 -17.60 35.31 -13.37
CA SER A 44 -16.31 34.95 -12.80
C SER A 44 -15.76 33.71 -13.50
N ASP A 45 -14.83 33.89 -14.42
CA ASP A 45 -13.94 32.83 -14.88
C ASP A 45 -13.01 32.41 -13.74
N ALA A 46 -13.37 31.34 -13.03
CA ALA A 46 -12.45 30.60 -12.20
C ALA A 46 -11.46 29.88 -13.13
N ILE A 47 -10.36 30.56 -13.46
CA ILE A 47 -9.18 30.01 -14.11
C ILE A 47 -8.68 28.83 -13.26
N ALA A 48 -8.84 27.62 -13.78
CA ALA A 48 -8.13 26.46 -13.25
C ALA A 48 -6.62 26.68 -13.45
N THR A 49 -5.90 26.91 -12.35
CA THR A 49 -4.43 27.05 -12.36
C THR A 49 -3.77 25.78 -12.92
N PRO A 50 -2.73 25.90 -13.77
CA PRO A 50 -2.00 24.73 -14.27
C PRO A 50 -1.29 24.03 -13.10
N VAL A 51 -1.48 22.72 -12.95
CA VAL A 51 -0.69 21.90 -12.02
C VAL A 51 0.77 21.95 -12.49
N GLN A 52 1.62 22.64 -11.74
CA GLN A 52 3.05 22.76 -12.03
C GLN A 52 3.72 21.38 -11.88
N GLN A 53 4.13 20.75 -12.98
CA GLN A 53 4.87 19.49 -12.95
C GLN A 53 6.20 19.69 -12.20
N ARG A 54 6.45 18.88 -11.17
CA ARG A 54 7.71 18.90 -10.41
C ARG A 54 8.87 18.44 -11.28
N THR A 55 10.04 19.07 -11.13
CA THR A 55 11.26 18.63 -11.84
C THR A 55 11.77 17.31 -11.28
N LEU A 56 12.52 16.53 -12.07
CA LEU A 56 13.11 15.28 -11.57
C LEU A 56 14.03 15.52 -10.36
N HIS A 57 14.79 16.60 -10.36
CA HIS A 57 15.68 16.94 -9.24
C HIS A 57 14.90 17.14 -7.93
N GLN A 58 13.74 17.82 -7.98
CA GLN A 58 12.86 17.95 -6.82
C GLN A 58 12.38 16.58 -6.32
N ARG A 59 11.94 15.70 -7.24
CA ARG A 59 11.50 14.33 -6.91
C ARG A 59 12.64 13.49 -6.30
N LEU A 60 13.87 13.63 -6.79
CA LEU A 60 15.05 12.97 -6.24
C LEU A 60 15.39 13.50 -4.84
N CYS A 61 15.26 14.80 -4.59
CA CYS A 61 15.45 15.39 -3.26
C CYS A 61 14.39 14.90 -2.26
N GLU A 62 13.13 14.76 -2.71
CA GLU A 62 12.07 14.16 -1.90
C GLU A 62 12.33 12.68 -1.59
N LEU A 63 12.84 11.92 -2.57
CA LEU A 63 13.19 10.51 -2.40
C LEU A 63 14.41 10.35 -1.47
N ASN A 64 15.44 11.18 -1.64
CA ASN A 64 16.63 11.17 -0.80
C ASN A 64 17.18 12.61 -0.65
N PRO A 65 17.09 13.21 0.56
CA PRO A 65 17.55 14.58 0.81
C PRO A 65 19.03 14.85 0.47
N ASN A 66 19.85 13.81 0.37
CA ASN A 66 21.27 13.92 -0.02
C ASN A 66 21.47 14.35 -1.50
N TRP A 67 20.40 14.53 -2.28
CA TRP A 67 20.43 15.16 -3.62
C TRP A 67 20.36 16.69 -3.62
N SER A 68 20.08 17.32 -2.47
CA SER A 68 19.83 18.78 -2.40
C SER A 68 20.96 19.64 -2.98
N ASP A 69 22.20 19.20 -2.81
CA ASP A 69 23.44 19.84 -3.25
C ASP A 69 24.05 19.20 -4.51
N LYS A 70 23.31 18.30 -5.19
CA LYS A 70 23.80 17.52 -6.34
C LYS A 70 22.91 17.72 -7.55
N THR A 71 23.49 18.10 -8.68
CA THR A 71 22.80 18.22 -9.97
C THR A 71 22.89 16.92 -10.77
N PRO A 72 21.77 16.22 -11.05
CA PRO A 72 21.76 15.03 -11.89
C PRO A 72 22.14 15.34 -13.34
N ASN A 73 22.74 14.39 -14.04
CA ASN A 73 23.01 14.50 -15.47
C ASN A 73 21.68 14.53 -16.27
N GLN A 74 21.48 15.58 -17.08
CA GLN A 74 20.23 15.86 -17.81
C GLN A 74 19.86 14.80 -18.87
N ASP A 75 20.83 14.06 -19.40
CA ASP A 75 20.57 13.03 -20.41
C ASP A 75 19.97 11.74 -19.82
N ALA A 76 20.33 11.41 -18.57
CA ALA A 76 19.69 10.34 -17.80
C ALA A 76 18.26 10.75 -17.38
N VAL A 77 18.04 12.05 -17.14
CA VAL A 77 16.75 12.66 -16.75
C VAL A 77 15.68 12.54 -17.84
N ALA A 78 16.05 12.63 -19.12
CA ALA A 78 15.10 12.63 -20.24
C ALA A 78 14.33 11.31 -20.44
N LYS A 79 14.84 10.18 -19.93
CA LYS A 79 14.21 8.85 -20.07
C LYS A 79 13.11 8.55 -19.05
N ILE A 80 12.96 9.39 -18.02
CA ILE A 80 12.09 9.12 -16.85
C ILE A 80 10.73 9.87 -16.96
N ASN A 81 10.53 10.59 -18.06
CA ASN A 81 9.35 11.43 -18.26
C ASN A 81 8.18 10.63 -18.86
N ALA A 82 7.25 10.18 -18.02
CA ALA A 82 5.82 10.14 -18.34
C ALA A 82 4.90 9.67 -17.19
N VAL A 83 5.40 9.02 -16.13
CA VAL A 83 4.50 8.35 -15.16
C VAL A 83 4.92 8.63 -13.71
N ASP A 84 3.94 8.89 -12.84
CA ASP A 84 4.08 8.95 -11.37
C ASP A 84 4.36 7.55 -10.77
N ASP A 85 5.35 6.84 -11.32
CA ASP A 85 5.76 5.52 -10.86
C ASP A 85 6.92 5.65 -9.85
N ASP A 86 6.67 5.24 -8.60
CA ASP A 86 7.67 5.32 -7.53
C ASP A 86 8.81 4.31 -7.74
N VAL A 87 8.53 3.14 -8.31
CA VAL A 87 9.54 2.12 -8.63
C VAL A 87 10.49 2.67 -9.68
N ALA A 88 9.95 3.25 -10.76
CA ALA A 88 10.76 3.88 -11.80
C ALA A 88 11.60 5.06 -11.26
N LEU A 89 11.07 5.86 -10.32
CA LEU A 89 11.82 6.93 -9.66
C LEU A 89 12.97 6.38 -8.80
N ILE A 90 12.75 5.30 -8.06
CA ILE A 90 13.79 4.64 -7.26
C ILE A 90 14.85 4.00 -8.17
N GLN A 91 14.45 3.38 -9.28
CA GLN A 91 15.38 2.84 -10.27
C GLN A 91 16.24 3.93 -10.91
N ALA A 92 15.63 5.05 -11.30
CA ALA A 92 16.34 6.22 -11.79
C ALA A 92 17.35 6.76 -10.78
N HIS A 93 16.93 6.86 -9.52
CA HIS A 93 17.81 7.22 -8.42
C HIS A 93 19.02 6.30 -8.35
N PHE A 94 18.84 4.97 -8.33
CA PHE A 94 19.96 4.04 -8.28
C PHE A 94 20.86 4.11 -9.51
N SER A 95 20.32 4.32 -10.71
CA SER A 95 21.14 4.51 -11.92
C SER A 95 22.11 5.69 -11.76
N LEU A 96 21.62 6.82 -11.23
CA LEU A 96 22.44 8.02 -10.99
C LEU A 96 23.43 7.81 -9.83
N VAL A 97 23.04 7.06 -8.80
CA VAL A 97 23.95 6.71 -7.70
C VAL A 97 25.09 5.82 -8.20
N ILE A 98 24.78 4.76 -8.96
CA ILE A 98 25.78 3.83 -9.51
C ILE A 98 26.80 4.56 -10.37
N GLU A 99 26.38 5.45 -11.28
CA GLU A 99 27.29 6.27 -12.10
C GLU A 99 28.27 7.07 -11.24
N ARG A 100 27.78 7.67 -10.15
CA ARG A 100 28.62 8.41 -9.19
C ARG A 100 29.57 7.52 -8.42
N LEU A 101 29.16 6.30 -8.06
CA LEU A 101 30.02 5.33 -7.38
C LEU A 101 31.14 4.83 -8.30
N GLU A 102 30.84 4.62 -9.58
CA GLU A 102 31.80 4.14 -10.59
C GLU A 102 32.84 5.20 -10.96
N THR A 103 32.50 6.49 -10.84
CA THR A 103 33.37 7.62 -11.20
C THR A 103 34.05 8.29 -10.01
N ALA A 104 33.79 7.84 -8.78
CA ALA A 104 34.38 8.41 -7.56
C ALA A 104 35.90 8.19 -7.49
N ASP A 105 36.62 9.14 -6.89
CA ASP A 105 38.03 8.94 -6.56
C ASP A 105 38.18 7.92 -5.42
N VAL A 106 38.79 6.80 -5.76
CA VAL A 106 39.00 5.64 -4.88
C VAL A 106 40.48 5.36 -4.60
N GLY A 107 41.38 6.30 -4.90
CA GLY A 107 42.84 6.10 -4.75
C GLY A 107 43.29 5.83 -3.30
N HIS A 108 42.43 6.12 -2.32
CA HIS A 108 42.66 5.86 -0.90
C HIS A 108 42.26 4.43 -0.46
N LEU A 109 41.56 3.66 -1.30
CA LEU A 109 41.08 2.32 -0.95
C LEU A 109 42.17 1.25 -1.14
N THR A 110 42.17 0.26 -0.25
CA THR A 110 42.98 -0.95 -0.42
C THR A 110 42.42 -1.85 -1.52
N SER A 111 43.22 -2.79 -2.04
CA SER A 111 42.76 -3.74 -3.06
C SER A 111 41.56 -4.59 -2.60
N SER A 112 41.50 -4.94 -1.31
CA SER A 112 40.36 -5.68 -0.75
C SER A 112 39.10 -4.82 -0.71
N GLN A 113 39.20 -3.56 -0.29
CA GLN A 113 38.08 -2.62 -0.29
C GLN A 113 37.59 -2.31 -1.71
N LEU A 114 38.50 -2.20 -2.67
CA LEU A 114 38.15 -1.99 -4.08
C LEU A 114 37.36 -3.18 -4.64
N ALA A 115 37.78 -4.42 -4.33
CA ALA A 115 37.05 -5.62 -4.71
C ALA A 115 35.64 -5.65 -4.10
N GLN A 116 35.52 -5.32 -2.80
CA GLN A 116 34.21 -5.24 -2.13
C GLN A 116 33.33 -4.13 -2.71
N ARG A 117 33.91 -2.96 -3.03
CA ARG A 117 33.18 -1.85 -3.66
C ARG A 117 32.58 -2.28 -5.00
N ILE A 118 33.37 -2.93 -5.86
CA ILE A 118 32.92 -3.42 -7.17
C ILE A 118 31.78 -4.44 -7.00
N ALA A 119 31.92 -5.38 -6.06
CA ALA A 119 30.88 -6.37 -5.77
C ALA A 119 29.58 -5.70 -5.29
N ASN A 120 29.67 -4.72 -4.38
CA ASN A 120 28.52 -3.99 -3.88
C ASN A 120 27.82 -3.15 -4.97
N ILE A 121 28.57 -2.52 -5.87
CA ILE A 121 27.99 -1.78 -7.01
C ILE A 121 27.23 -2.74 -7.94
N GLN A 122 27.78 -3.93 -8.20
CA GLN A 122 27.11 -4.95 -9.00
C GLN A 122 25.82 -5.46 -8.32
N SER A 123 25.85 -5.76 -7.02
CA SER A 123 24.65 -6.13 -6.26
C SER A 123 23.60 -5.01 -6.24
N LEU A 124 24.01 -3.73 -6.17
CA LEU A 124 23.08 -2.60 -6.26
C LEU A 124 22.41 -2.50 -7.63
N ARG A 125 23.15 -2.82 -8.70
CA ARG A 125 22.62 -2.87 -10.07
C ARG A 125 21.57 -3.97 -10.23
N GLU A 126 21.84 -5.15 -9.67
CA GLU A 126 20.88 -6.26 -9.65
C GLU A 126 19.61 -5.92 -8.85
N TYR A 127 19.79 -5.33 -7.65
CA TYR A 127 18.69 -4.85 -6.82
C TYR A 127 17.81 -3.82 -7.54
N MET A 128 18.44 -2.85 -8.21
CA MET A 128 17.75 -1.86 -9.04
C MET A 128 16.93 -2.52 -10.16
N ILE A 129 17.51 -3.49 -10.89
CA ILE A 129 16.85 -4.18 -12.00
C ILE A 129 15.66 -5.00 -11.48
N ALA A 130 15.80 -5.66 -10.33
CA ALA A 130 14.72 -6.43 -9.72
C ALA A 130 13.50 -5.57 -9.38
N GLY A 131 13.72 -4.31 -8.96
CA GLY A 131 12.62 -3.37 -8.67
C GLY A 131 11.78 -3.71 -7.45
N GLU A 132 12.25 -4.64 -6.60
CA GLU A 132 11.58 -5.06 -5.38
C GLU A 132 12.03 -4.22 -4.20
N PHE A 133 11.28 -3.15 -3.93
CA PHE A 133 11.63 -2.17 -2.90
C PHE A 133 10.72 -2.26 -1.66
N PRO A 134 11.25 -1.93 -0.46
CA PRO A 134 10.48 -1.87 0.76
C PRO A 134 9.24 -0.99 0.66
N GLN A 135 8.19 -1.41 1.36
CA GLN A 135 6.97 -0.61 1.49
C GLN A 135 6.92 0.11 2.85
N ASN A 136 6.72 1.43 2.82
CA ASN A 136 6.41 2.17 4.04
C ASN A 136 4.92 2.03 4.37
N ILE A 137 4.61 1.17 5.35
CA ILE A 137 3.26 1.07 5.94
C ILE A 137 3.21 1.53 7.39
N PHE A 138 4.28 2.16 7.86
CA PHE A 138 4.46 2.49 9.28
C PHE A 138 4.03 3.92 9.59
N VAL A 139 4.41 4.86 8.73
CA VAL A 139 4.21 6.29 8.96
C VAL A 139 3.82 7.02 7.68
N PRO A 140 2.88 7.98 7.74
CA PRO A 140 2.56 8.83 6.60
C PRO A 140 3.78 9.58 6.05
N GLY A 141 3.81 9.79 4.73
CA GLY A 141 4.91 10.47 4.03
C GLY A 141 6.05 9.54 3.60
N ARG A 142 7.17 10.11 3.17
CA ARG A 142 8.37 9.34 2.80
C ARG A 142 9.24 9.08 4.02
N ARG A 143 9.64 7.83 4.25
CA ARG A 143 10.51 7.44 5.37
C ARG A 143 11.46 6.31 4.95
N PRO A 144 12.69 6.22 5.51
CA PRO A 144 13.48 5.01 5.34
C PRO A 144 12.74 3.83 5.95
N VAL A 145 12.87 2.67 5.33
CA VAL A 145 12.41 1.38 5.86
C VAL A 145 13.55 0.43 5.64
N PHE A 146 14.16 -0.09 6.70
CA PHE A 146 15.36 -0.91 6.58
C PHE A 146 15.04 -2.30 6.04
N ILE A 147 14.09 -3.00 6.66
CA ILE A 147 13.43 -4.19 6.12
C ILE A 147 11.93 -4.03 6.39
N ASP A 148 11.11 -4.17 5.36
CA ASP A 148 9.67 -4.07 5.51
C ASP A 148 9.06 -5.36 6.12
N PRO A 149 7.77 -5.36 6.47
CA PRO A 149 7.11 -6.53 7.06
C PRO A 149 7.06 -7.75 6.13
N TRP A 150 7.17 -7.54 4.81
CA TRP A 150 7.25 -8.60 3.80
C TRP A 150 8.63 -9.26 3.77
N GLY A 151 9.66 -8.62 4.35
CA GLY A 151 11.05 -9.08 4.34
C GLY A 151 11.89 -8.45 3.23
N THR A 152 11.33 -7.48 2.51
CA THR A 152 12.03 -6.77 1.46
C THR A 152 13.02 -5.81 2.10
N HIS A 153 14.30 -6.00 1.80
CA HIS A 153 15.40 -5.18 2.32
C HIS A 153 15.49 -3.87 1.53
N CYS A 154 15.87 -2.77 2.20
CA CYS A 154 16.34 -1.58 1.51
C CYS A 154 17.67 -1.86 0.81
N ALA A 155 18.10 -0.95 -0.08
CA ALA A 155 19.36 -1.14 -0.81
C ALA A 155 20.56 -1.38 0.13
N VAL A 156 20.71 -0.58 1.20
CA VAL A 156 21.82 -0.78 2.16
C VAL A 156 21.70 -2.12 2.90
N GLY A 157 20.49 -2.48 3.35
CA GLY A 157 20.24 -3.76 4.00
C GLY A 157 20.51 -4.96 3.08
N TYR A 158 20.15 -4.83 1.79
CA TYR A 158 20.40 -5.82 0.76
C TYR A 158 21.90 -6.04 0.55
N LEU A 159 22.69 -4.97 0.40
CA LEU A 159 24.16 -5.05 0.28
C LEU A 159 24.81 -5.72 1.49
N ILE A 160 24.35 -5.39 2.71
CA ILE A 160 24.83 -6.03 3.94
C ILE A 160 24.50 -7.54 3.91
N ALA A 161 23.27 -7.91 3.57
CA ALA A 161 22.84 -9.31 3.55
C ALA A 161 23.59 -10.13 2.47
N THR A 162 23.67 -9.64 1.24
CA THR A 162 24.29 -10.35 0.11
C THR A 162 25.82 -10.43 0.22
N SER A 163 26.44 -9.54 0.99
CA SER A 163 27.87 -9.63 1.35
C SER A 163 28.14 -10.58 2.53
N GLY A 164 27.16 -11.40 2.93
CA GLY A 164 27.31 -12.45 3.95
C GLY A 164 27.02 -11.99 5.38
N HIS A 165 26.41 -10.82 5.58
CA HIS A 165 26.16 -10.24 6.90
C HIS A 165 24.65 -10.14 7.23
N SER A 166 23.83 -11.12 6.84
CA SER A 166 22.37 -11.11 7.06
C SER A 166 21.98 -10.90 8.53
N GLU A 167 22.74 -11.45 9.49
CA GLU A 167 22.51 -11.22 10.92
C GLU A 167 22.71 -9.76 11.34
N LEU A 168 23.65 -9.05 10.70
CA LEU A 168 23.82 -7.61 10.92
C LEU A 168 22.63 -6.84 10.35
N ALA A 169 22.17 -7.17 9.14
CA ALA A 169 21.00 -6.53 8.53
C ALA A 169 19.74 -6.70 9.40
N ASN A 170 19.50 -7.91 9.90
CA ASN A 170 18.37 -8.20 10.81
C ASN A 170 18.46 -7.41 12.11
N ARG A 171 19.66 -7.30 12.69
CA ARG A 171 19.87 -6.53 13.92
C ARG A 171 19.66 -5.04 13.71
N ILE A 172 20.17 -4.47 12.62
CA ILE A 172 19.91 -3.07 12.26
C ILE A 172 18.41 -2.83 12.11
N ASN A 173 17.69 -3.75 11.45
CA ASN A 173 16.24 -3.62 11.33
C ASN A 173 15.53 -3.61 12.69
N GLN A 174 15.96 -4.45 13.64
CA GLN A 174 15.38 -4.49 14.99
C GLN A 174 15.64 -3.21 15.80
N GLU A 175 16.84 -2.64 15.66
CA GLU A 175 17.27 -1.48 16.45
C GLU A 175 16.86 -0.14 15.81
N HIS A 176 16.77 -0.08 14.47
CA HIS A 176 16.75 1.15 13.67
C HIS A 176 15.89 1.05 12.38
N GLN A 177 14.74 0.37 12.44
CA GLN A 177 13.88 0.08 11.28
C GLN A 177 13.59 1.29 10.37
N LEU A 178 13.40 2.47 10.94
CA LEU A 178 12.93 3.67 10.25
C LEU A 178 13.93 4.83 10.27
N ASP A 179 15.17 4.56 10.67
CA ASP A 179 16.20 5.58 10.83
C ASP A 179 16.99 5.78 9.55
N VAL A 180 17.44 7.02 9.35
CA VAL A 180 18.43 7.32 8.32
C VAL A 180 19.79 6.77 8.75
N LEU A 181 20.61 6.39 7.79
CA LEU A 181 21.85 5.66 8.04
C LEU A 181 22.81 6.38 9.01
N CYS A 182 22.84 7.72 8.98
CA CYS A 182 23.69 8.52 9.87
C CYS A 182 23.33 8.36 11.36
N ASP A 183 22.09 8.01 11.66
CA ASP A 183 21.56 7.88 13.01
C ASP A 183 21.70 6.44 13.55
N ILE A 184 21.99 5.47 12.68
CA ILE A 184 22.15 4.06 13.05
C ILE A 184 23.45 3.85 13.84
N LYS A 185 23.34 3.23 15.03
CA LYS A 185 24.49 2.95 15.93
C LYS A 185 24.73 1.47 16.18
N THR A 186 24.07 0.58 15.42
CA THR A 186 24.22 -0.87 15.56
C THR A 186 25.67 -1.33 15.48
N ARG A 187 26.07 -2.15 16.45
CA ARG A 187 27.41 -2.75 16.49
C ARG A 187 27.64 -3.62 15.25
N GLY A 188 28.76 -3.39 14.56
CA GLY A 188 29.13 -4.11 13.34
C GLY A 188 28.99 -3.27 12.07
N LEU A 189 28.09 -2.28 12.07
CA LEU A 189 27.87 -1.42 10.90
C LEU A 189 29.13 -0.62 10.51
N PRO A 190 29.88 0.02 11.44
CA PRO A 190 31.11 0.73 11.07
C PRO A 190 32.20 -0.17 10.48
N GLN A 191 32.33 -1.40 11.01
CA GLN A 191 33.30 -2.38 10.52
C GLN A 191 32.94 -2.84 9.10
N TRP A 192 31.67 -3.18 8.87
CA TRP A 192 31.18 -3.53 7.55
C TRP A 192 31.35 -2.37 6.56
N GLN A 193 30.97 -1.15 6.96
CA GLN A 193 31.11 0.04 6.12
C GLN A 193 32.57 0.25 5.71
N THR A 194 33.52 0.15 6.64
CA THR A 194 34.95 0.27 6.34
C THR A 194 35.43 -0.81 5.36
N ALA A 195 34.98 -2.05 5.54
CA ALA A 195 35.35 -3.18 4.68
C ALA A 195 34.69 -3.11 3.29
N SER A 196 33.50 -2.53 3.19
CA SER A 196 32.69 -2.47 1.97
C SER A 196 33.30 -1.63 0.83
N GLY A 197 34.24 -0.73 1.17
CA GLY A 197 34.79 0.26 0.24
C GLY A 197 33.80 1.38 -0.14
N LEU A 198 32.68 1.52 0.59
CA LEU A 198 31.70 2.59 0.46
C LEU A 198 31.80 3.54 1.66
N SER A 199 31.82 4.84 1.41
CA SER A 199 31.78 5.87 2.46
C SER A 199 30.38 6.01 3.06
N VAL A 200 30.29 6.63 4.25
CA VAL A 200 28.99 6.94 4.88
C VAL A 200 28.13 7.84 3.99
N ALA A 201 28.74 8.81 3.30
CA ALA A 201 28.01 9.70 2.39
C ALA A 201 27.44 8.97 1.18
N GLU A 202 28.18 7.99 0.63
CA GLU A 202 27.71 7.14 -0.45
C GLU A 202 26.56 6.24 -0.01
N LEU A 203 26.69 5.59 1.16
CA LEU A 203 25.61 4.77 1.70
C LEU A 203 24.36 5.58 2.06
N ALA A 204 24.52 6.83 2.53
CA ALA A 204 23.40 7.76 2.74
C ALA A 204 22.72 8.14 1.42
N LEU A 205 23.49 8.28 0.33
CA LEU A 205 22.93 8.49 -1.01
C LEU A 205 22.28 7.22 -1.57
N ILE A 206 22.75 6.02 -1.21
CA ILE A 206 22.13 4.74 -1.56
C ILE A 206 20.82 4.49 -0.79
N GLN A 207 20.57 5.14 0.35
CA GLN A 207 19.36 4.91 1.16
C GLN A 207 18.18 5.81 0.72
N PRO A 208 17.22 5.35 -0.10
CA PRO A 208 16.03 6.12 -0.40
C PRO A 208 15.04 6.15 0.77
N HIS A 209 14.07 7.06 0.67
CA HIS A 209 12.89 7.13 1.53
C HIS A 209 11.66 6.66 0.73
N TYR A 210 10.99 5.64 1.24
CA TYR A 210 9.85 5.01 0.57
C TYR A 210 8.57 5.77 0.87
N ALA A 211 7.77 6.04 -0.17
CA ALA A 211 6.48 6.66 -0.01
C ALA A 211 5.57 5.78 0.85
N PHE A 212 4.80 6.40 1.75
CA PHE A 212 3.75 5.70 2.47
C PHE A 212 2.80 5.05 1.47
N ARG A 213 2.55 3.75 1.64
CA ARG A 213 1.66 2.99 0.77
C ARG A 213 0.25 3.57 0.87
N ASN A 214 -0.10 4.39 -0.11
CA ASN A 214 -1.45 4.91 -0.25
C ASN A 214 -2.26 3.95 -1.13
N PHE A 215 -3.26 3.30 -0.55
CA PHE A 215 -4.11 2.38 -1.29
C PHE A 215 -5.11 3.18 -2.14
N SER A 216 -4.82 3.36 -3.43
CA SER A 216 -5.79 3.91 -4.41
C SER A 216 -6.97 2.97 -4.68
N GLN A 217 -6.92 1.76 -4.13
CA GLN A 217 -7.95 0.75 -4.19
C GLN A 217 -8.46 0.45 -2.79
N SER A 218 -9.76 0.31 -2.64
CA SER A 218 -10.36 -0.20 -1.42
C SER A 218 -10.87 -1.61 -1.66
N ILE A 219 -10.67 -2.46 -0.67
CA ILE A 219 -11.35 -3.75 -0.59
C ILE A 219 -12.34 -3.68 0.56
N GLU A 220 -13.51 -4.22 0.30
CA GLU A 220 -14.56 -4.39 1.27
C GLU A 220 -14.84 -5.88 1.37
N TYR A 221 -14.66 -6.40 2.58
CA TYR A 221 -15.00 -7.77 2.93
C TYR A 221 -16.32 -7.78 3.69
N PRO A 222 -17.05 -8.90 3.69
CA PRO A 222 -18.09 -9.14 4.70
C PRO A 222 -17.47 -9.01 6.11
N ALA A 223 -18.24 -8.50 7.06
CA ALA A 223 -17.74 -8.17 8.40
C ALA A 223 -17.09 -9.37 9.12
N GLU A 224 -17.58 -10.59 8.87
CA GLU A 224 -17.03 -11.83 9.41
C GLU A 224 -15.60 -12.08 8.87
N ILE A 225 -15.38 -11.87 7.58
CA ILE A 225 -14.07 -12.04 6.93
C ILE A 225 -13.12 -10.90 7.32
N GLU A 226 -13.61 -9.66 7.37
CA GLU A 226 -12.80 -8.53 7.84
C GLU A 226 -12.25 -8.78 9.24
N SER A 227 -13.11 -9.23 10.16
CA SER A 227 -12.72 -9.55 11.55
C SER A 227 -11.72 -10.70 11.60
N LEU A 228 -11.94 -11.76 10.81
CA LEU A 228 -11.02 -12.89 10.72
C LEU A 228 -9.63 -12.46 10.24
N ILE A 229 -9.56 -11.63 9.19
CA ILE A 229 -8.29 -11.08 8.67
C ILE A 229 -7.57 -10.25 9.74
N LEU A 230 -8.33 -9.53 10.57
CA LEU A 230 -7.81 -8.76 11.70
C LEU A 230 -7.48 -9.63 12.93
N GLY A 231 -7.72 -10.95 12.86
CA GLY A 231 -7.35 -11.92 13.89
C GLY A 231 -8.47 -12.31 14.86
N ASP A 232 -9.73 -12.00 14.53
CA ASP A 232 -10.91 -12.36 15.33
C ASP A 232 -11.89 -13.24 14.53
N SER A 233 -11.92 -14.53 14.83
CA SER A 233 -12.81 -15.51 14.19
C SER A 233 -14.18 -15.63 14.85
N THR A 234 -14.49 -14.85 15.89
CA THR A 234 -15.75 -14.96 16.65
C THR A 234 -16.97 -14.82 15.75
N ALA A 235 -16.99 -13.79 14.88
CA ALA A 235 -18.11 -13.54 13.98
C ALA A 235 -18.32 -14.66 12.94
N VAL A 236 -17.24 -15.33 12.49
CA VAL A 236 -17.34 -16.51 11.62
C VAL A 236 -17.93 -17.68 12.38
N ILE A 237 -17.49 -17.92 13.61
CA ILE A 237 -17.98 -19.02 14.45
C ILE A 237 -19.46 -18.85 14.76
N GLU A 238 -19.90 -17.65 15.18
CA GLU A 238 -21.31 -17.35 15.43
C GLU A 238 -22.18 -17.52 14.17
N ALA A 239 -21.66 -17.13 13.01
CA ALA A 239 -22.35 -17.30 11.74
C ALA A 239 -22.48 -18.79 11.33
N LEU A 240 -21.50 -19.64 11.64
CA LEU A 240 -21.58 -21.09 11.46
C LEU A 240 -22.59 -21.72 12.43
N GLU A 241 -22.56 -21.31 13.71
CA GLU A 241 -23.44 -21.86 14.75
C GLU A 241 -24.92 -21.49 14.54
N SER A 242 -25.18 -20.30 14.02
CA SER A 242 -26.54 -19.86 13.65
C SER A 242 -27.04 -20.41 12.31
N GLY A 243 -26.17 -21.08 11.53
CA GLY A 243 -26.49 -21.57 10.19
C GLY A 243 -26.56 -20.48 9.11
N LYS A 244 -26.13 -19.25 9.42
CA LYS A 244 -26.00 -18.16 8.43
C LYS A 244 -24.93 -18.49 7.38
N LEU A 245 -23.84 -19.10 7.81
CA LEU A 245 -22.79 -19.66 6.95
C LEU A 245 -22.75 -21.17 7.12
N ASN A 246 -22.28 -21.86 6.09
CA ASN A 246 -21.92 -23.28 6.17
C ASN A 246 -20.40 -23.43 6.02
N VAL A 247 -19.86 -24.61 6.37
CA VAL A 247 -18.41 -24.86 6.34
C VAL A 247 -17.78 -24.74 4.95
N GLU A 248 -18.59 -24.90 3.90
CA GLU A 248 -18.19 -24.78 2.49
C GLU A 248 -18.53 -23.41 1.88
N SER A 249 -19.08 -22.47 2.65
CA SER A 249 -19.37 -21.11 2.18
C SER A 249 -18.11 -20.47 1.61
N ARG A 250 -18.25 -19.80 0.46
CA ARG A 250 -17.12 -19.19 -0.25
C ARG A 250 -17.24 -17.67 -0.26
N CYS A 251 -16.12 -16.99 -0.03
CA CYS A 251 -16.02 -15.55 -0.16
C CYS A 251 -14.88 -15.23 -1.12
N GLY A 252 -15.16 -14.53 -2.22
CA GLY A 252 -14.14 -14.22 -3.23
C GLY A 252 -13.45 -15.48 -3.79
N GLY A 253 -14.21 -16.55 -4.01
CA GLY A 253 -13.72 -17.84 -4.50
C GLY A 253 -12.98 -18.71 -3.48
N LYS A 254 -12.84 -18.27 -2.23
CA LYS A 254 -12.09 -18.97 -1.16
C LYS A 254 -13.04 -19.52 -0.11
N THR A 255 -12.79 -20.74 0.36
CA THR A 255 -13.49 -21.31 1.53
C THR A 255 -12.97 -20.70 2.84
N LEU A 256 -13.71 -20.88 3.93
CA LEU A 256 -13.30 -20.46 5.28
C LEU A 256 -11.93 -21.02 5.70
N LEU A 257 -11.57 -22.23 5.25
CA LEU A 257 -10.28 -22.85 5.57
C LEU A 257 -9.11 -22.10 4.92
N HIS A 258 -9.29 -21.55 3.72
CA HIS A 258 -8.28 -20.69 3.07
C HIS A 258 -8.03 -19.40 3.86
N PHE A 259 -9.10 -18.76 4.35
CA PHE A 259 -8.98 -17.55 5.17
C PHE A 259 -8.33 -17.84 6.52
N ALA A 260 -8.73 -18.93 7.20
CA ALA A 260 -8.10 -19.36 8.44
C ALA A 260 -6.59 -19.61 8.26
N ALA A 261 -6.21 -20.27 7.15
CA ALA A 261 -4.82 -20.50 6.79
C ALA A 261 -4.04 -19.20 6.50
N ALA A 262 -4.63 -18.27 5.75
CA ALA A 262 -4.02 -16.97 5.48
C ALA A 262 -3.85 -16.13 6.75
N ALA A 263 -4.84 -16.14 7.65
CA ALA A 263 -4.82 -15.42 8.92
C ALA A 263 -3.95 -16.08 10.00
N GLY A 264 -3.58 -17.36 9.83
CA GLY A 264 -2.89 -18.14 10.84
C GLY A 264 -3.79 -18.55 12.02
N ASP A 265 -5.10 -18.67 11.82
CA ASP A 265 -6.03 -19.10 12.86
C ASP A 265 -6.13 -20.63 12.90
N LEU A 266 -5.23 -21.24 13.67
CA LEU A 266 -5.15 -22.70 13.83
C LEU A 266 -6.40 -23.29 14.48
N GLU A 267 -7.00 -22.58 15.44
CA GLU A 267 -8.16 -23.09 16.17
C GLU A 267 -9.41 -23.05 15.29
N LEU A 268 -9.59 -21.99 14.48
CA LEU A 268 -10.63 -21.98 13.46
C LEU A 268 -10.39 -23.08 12.41
N ALA A 269 -9.15 -23.27 11.93
CA ALA A 269 -8.83 -24.31 10.95
C ALA A 269 -9.20 -25.72 11.45
N LYS A 270 -8.80 -26.07 12.68
CA LYS A 270 -9.17 -27.34 13.34
C LYS A 270 -10.68 -27.51 13.46
N ARG A 271 -11.39 -26.44 13.85
CA ARG A 271 -12.86 -26.45 13.99
C ARG A 271 -13.54 -26.72 12.66
N LEU A 272 -13.15 -26.03 11.60
CA LEU A 272 -13.72 -26.19 10.26
C LEU A 272 -13.57 -27.64 9.76
N VAL A 273 -12.36 -28.20 9.85
CA VAL A 273 -12.11 -29.59 9.44
C VAL A 273 -12.91 -30.58 10.29
N LYS A 274 -13.02 -30.37 11.61
CA LYS A 274 -13.86 -31.20 12.48
C LYS A 274 -15.35 -31.13 12.09
N GLN A 275 -15.81 -30.00 11.57
CA GLN A 275 -17.18 -29.81 11.07
C GLN A 275 -17.37 -30.30 9.63
N GLY A 276 -16.35 -30.92 9.03
CA GLY A 276 -16.43 -31.54 7.70
C GLY A 276 -16.00 -30.65 6.54
N ALA A 277 -15.26 -29.56 6.80
CA ALA A 277 -14.69 -28.75 5.72
C ALA A 277 -13.76 -29.60 4.84
N ASP A 278 -13.89 -29.49 3.52
CA ASP A 278 -13.04 -30.20 2.57
C ASP A 278 -11.60 -29.66 2.62
N LEU A 279 -10.68 -30.49 3.11
CA LEU A 279 -9.26 -30.18 3.22
C LEU A 279 -8.60 -29.94 1.84
N ASN A 280 -9.11 -30.60 0.80
CA ASN A 280 -8.57 -30.52 -0.57
C ASN A 280 -9.27 -29.45 -1.43
N ALA A 281 -10.19 -28.68 -0.84
CA ALA A 281 -10.89 -27.64 -1.56
C ALA A 281 -9.88 -26.67 -2.20
N LEU A 282 -10.01 -26.47 -3.51
CA LEU A 282 -9.23 -25.48 -4.24
C LEU A 282 -9.98 -24.15 -4.26
N SER A 283 -9.26 -23.05 -4.10
CA SER A 283 -9.79 -21.71 -4.35
C SER A 283 -10.03 -21.48 -5.83
N THR A 284 -11.02 -20.66 -6.13
CA THR A 284 -11.28 -20.15 -7.47
C THR A 284 -11.02 -18.64 -7.51
N MET A 285 -10.97 -18.08 -8.71
CA MET A 285 -11.04 -16.63 -8.86
C MET A 285 -12.38 -16.10 -8.32
N GLY A 286 -12.32 -15.01 -7.55
CA GLY A 286 -13.48 -14.29 -7.03
C GLY A 286 -14.10 -13.33 -8.05
N CYS A 287 -13.31 -12.84 -9.00
CA CYS A 287 -13.78 -12.07 -10.16
C CYS A 287 -12.96 -12.43 -11.40
N ASP A 288 -13.52 -12.17 -12.58
CA ASP A 288 -12.83 -12.40 -13.86
C ASP A 288 -11.89 -11.23 -14.22
N GLU A 289 -10.97 -11.49 -15.15
CA GLU A 289 -10.02 -10.47 -15.63
C GLU A 289 -10.73 -9.29 -16.31
N ALA A 290 -11.90 -9.53 -16.91
CA ALA A 290 -12.69 -8.49 -17.56
C ALA A 290 -13.26 -7.48 -16.55
N GLU A 291 -13.77 -7.94 -15.40
CA GLU A 291 -14.21 -7.11 -14.28
C GLU A 291 -13.06 -6.33 -13.67
N ILE A 292 -11.89 -6.97 -13.50
CA ILE A 292 -10.68 -6.28 -13.03
C ILE A 292 -10.26 -5.19 -14.03
N ALA A 293 -10.42 -5.43 -15.33
CA ALA A 293 -10.05 -4.50 -16.41
C ALA A 293 -11.03 -3.34 -16.62
N LYS A 294 -12.28 -3.44 -16.14
CA LYS A 294 -13.32 -2.41 -16.33
C LYS A 294 -13.06 -1.08 -15.62
N ALA A 295 -12.09 -1.01 -14.70
CA ALA A 295 -11.90 0.15 -13.85
C ALA A 295 -10.53 0.84 -14.07
N GLY A 296 -10.55 2.17 -14.14
CA GLY A 296 -9.34 3.00 -14.15
C GLY A 296 -8.54 2.96 -12.83
N ASN A 297 -7.69 3.96 -12.59
CA ASN A 297 -6.71 3.94 -11.48
C ASN A 297 -7.30 3.77 -10.06
N HIS A 298 -8.59 4.08 -9.85
CA HIS A 298 -9.27 3.98 -8.55
C HIS A 298 -10.48 3.05 -8.63
N ARG A 299 -10.47 2.01 -7.80
CA ARG A 299 -11.48 0.94 -7.81
C ARG A 299 -11.77 0.42 -6.41
N ARG A 300 -13.04 0.10 -6.17
CA ARG A 300 -13.52 -0.59 -4.98
C ARG A 300 -13.84 -2.04 -5.35
N PHE A 301 -13.28 -2.97 -4.61
CA PHE A 301 -13.55 -4.39 -4.70
C PHE A 301 -14.47 -4.78 -3.55
N GLU A 302 -15.70 -5.16 -3.87
CA GLU A 302 -16.65 -5.67 -2.89
C GLU A 302 -16.64 -7.21 -2.98
N VAL A 303 -15.97 -7.84 -2.03
CA VAL A 303 -15.90 -9.30 -1.90
C VAL A 303 -17.19 -9.77 -1.21
N ARG A 304 -17.82 -10.81 -1.73
CA ARG A 304 -19.15 -11.26 -1.28
C ARG A 304 -19.19 -12.76 -1.04
N TRP A 305 -20.12 -13.16 -0.17
CA TRP A 305 -20.44 -14.56 0.06
C TRP A 305 -21.17 -15.15 -1.14
N ASP A 306 -20.71 -16.31 -1.60
CA ASP A 306 -21.31 -17.15 -2.63
C ASP A 306 -21.69 -16.41 -3.93
N ALA A 307 -20.96 -15.33 -4.23
CA ALA A 307 -21.16 -14.45 -5.37
C ALA A 307 -19.82 -13.89 -5.86
N ALA A 308 -19.78 -13.48 -7.12
CA ALA A 308 -18.61 -12.84 -7.70
C ALA A 308 -18.28 -11.51 -7.00
N THR A 309 -16.99 -11.22 -6.83
CA THR A 309 -16.48 -9.92 -6.37
C THR A 309 -16.90 -8.84 -7.37
N LEU A 310 -17.53 -7.79 -6.87
CA LEU A 310 -17.95 -6.65 -7.68
C LEU A 310 -16.82 -5.61 -7.72
N VAL A 311 -16.47 -5.14 -8.92
CA VAL A 311 -15.46 -4.09 -9.12
C VAL A 311 -16.16 -2.82 -9.57
N THR A 312 -16.12 -1.77 -8.76
CA THR A 312 -16.70 -0.47 -9.10
C THR A 312 -15.63 0.60 -9.24
N GLN A 313 -15.74 1.42 -10.29
CA GLN A 313 -14.90 2.59 -10.44
C GLN A 313 -15.33 3.65 -9.42
N VAL A 314 -14.37 4.18 -8.67
CA VAL A 314 -14.60 5.27 -7.72
C VAL A 314 -13.79 6.49 -8.14
N ARG A 315 -14.33 7.70 -7.95
CA ARG A 315 -13.62 8.94 -8.34
C ARG A 315 -12.39 9.19 -7.47
N TYR A 316 -12.51 8.94 -6.17
CA TYR A 316 -11.46 9.00 -5.16
C TYR A 316 -11.85 8.08 -4.00
N SER A 317 -10.92 7.28 -3.47
CA SER A 317 -11.11 6.53 -2.23
C SER A 317 -10.19 7.09 -1.16
N SER A 318 -10.69 7.98 -0.31
CA SER A 318 -9.97 8.43 0.89
C SER A 318 -10.16 7.48 2.07
N ALA A 319 -11.09 6.52 1.97
CA ALA A 319 -11.35 5.52 2.99
C ALA A 319 -10.50 4.27 2.73
N MET A 320 -9.44 4.09 3.54
CA MET A 320 -8.76 2.81 3.68
C MET A 320 -9.70 1.84 4.41
N GLY A 321 -9.88 0.62 3.89
CA GLY A 321 -10.57 -0.45 4.62
C GLY A 321 -9.81 -0.80 5.91
N ARG A 322 -10.52 -1.27 6.95
CA ARG A 322 -9.91 -1.49 8.29
C ARG A 322 -8.74 -2.47 8.23
N VAL A 323 -8.81 -3.47 7.35
CA VAL A 323 -7.74 -4.45 7.08
C VAL A 323 -6.38 -3.77 6.84
N TYR A 324 -6.36 -2.69 6.07
CA TYR A 324 -5.13 -1.99 5.69
C TYR A 324 -4.60 -1.01 6.74
N ASN A 325 -5.36 -0.77 7.81
CA ASN A 325 -4.90 0.04 8.93
C ASN A 325 -3.97 -0.73 9.88
N SER A 326 -3.83 -2.04 9.67
CA SER A 326 -2.89 -2.88 10.43
C SER A 326 -1.89 -3.55 9.49
N THR A 327 -0.65 -3.71 9.96
CA THR A 327 0.42 -4.39 9.24
C THR A 327 0.06 -5.86 8.95
N SER A 328 -0.50 -6.56 9.95
CA SER A 328 -0.92 -7.96 9.81
C SER A 328 -2.10 -8.11 8.84
N GLY A 329 -3.13 -7.27 8.95
CA GLY A 329 -4.27 -7.31 8.02
C GLY A 329 -3.85 -7.01 6.58
N SER A 330 -3.00 -6.00 6.37
CA SER A 330 -2.45 -5.68 5.04
C SER A 330 -1.72 -6.87 4.43
N TYR A 331 -0.90 -7.55 5.23
CA TYR A 331 -0.15 -8.73 4.80
C TYR A 331 -1.09 -9.88 4.42
N VAL A 332 -2.09 -10.18 5.25
CA VAL A 332 -3.08 -11.23 4.96
C VAL A 332 -3.86 -10.89 3.68
N ALA A 333 -4.27 -9.63 3.49
CA ALA A 333 -4.94 -9.20 2.27
C ALA A 333 -4.06 -9.35 1.02
N ASP A 334 -2.75 -9.04 1.13
CA ASP A 334 -1.80 -9.24 0.04
C ASP A 334 -1.54 -10.73 -0.26
N VAL A 335 -1.61 -11.61 0.75
CA VAL A 335 -1.61 -13.07 0.57
C VAL A 335 -2.86 -13.54 -0.16
N LEU A 336 -4.03 -13.00 0.20
CA LEU A 336 -5.31 -13.37 -0.41
C LEU A 336 -5.41 -12.93 -1.88
N GLN A 337 -4.70 -11.87 -2.27
CA GLN A 337 -4.65 -11.32 -3.63
C GLN A 337 -6.01 -10.92 -4.22
N ASP A 338 -6.98 -10.55 -3.39
CA ASP A 338 -8.36 -10.29 -3.83
C ASP A 338 -8.48 -9.09 -4.80
N PHE A 339 -7.55 -8.12 -4.74
CA PHE A 339 -7.43 -7.05 -5.75
C PHE A 339 -7.11 -7.57 -7.16
N PHE A 340 -6.67 -8.80 -7.28
CA PHE A 340 -6.33 -9.48 -8.52
C PHE A 340 -7.27 -10.67 -8.78
N GLY A 341 -8.41 -10.73 -8.08
CA GLY A 341 -9.36 -11.82 -8.18
C GLY A 341 -8.99 -13.06 -7.34
N GLY A 342 -7.90 -13.03 -6.58
CA GLY A 342 -7.47 -14.14 -5.72
C GLY A 342 -6.38 -15.02 -6.34
N MET A 343 -6.07 -16.14 -5.68
CA MET A 343 -5.21 -17.18 -6.23
C MET A 343 -6.08 -18.33 -6.73
N ASP A 344 -5.99 -18.68 -8.01
CA ASP A 344 -6.74 -19.81 -8.58
C ASP A 344 -6.05 -21.15 -8.29
N GLY A 345 -6.85 -22.20 -8.06
CA GLY A 345 -6.35 -23.56 -7.91
C GLY A 345 -5.44 -23.81 -6.69
N LYS A 346 -5.57 -23.01 -5.63
CA LYS A 346 -4.75 -23.12 -4.42
C LYS A 346 -5.55 -23.71 -3.27
N ASN A 347 -4.97 -24.69 -2.57
CA ASN A 347 -5.54 -25.24 -1.33
C ASN A 347 -5.16 -24.39 -0.10
N ALA A 348 -5.68 -24.71 1.08
CA ALA A 348 -5.39 -23.98 2.31
C ALA A 348 -3.89 -23.93 2.69
N LEU A 349 -3.12 -25.01 2.42
CA LEU A 349 -1.68 -25.03 2.70
C LEU A 349 -0.92 -23.98 1.88
N HIS A 350 -1.32 -23.78 0.62
CA HIS A 350 -0.77 -22.69 -0.19
C HIS A 350 -1.03 -21.32 0.44
N TYR A 351 -2.22 -21.06 1.01
CA TYR A 351 -2.49 -19.79 1.69
C TYR A 351 -1.78 -19.66 3.04
N ALA A 352 -1.47 -20.76 3.73
CA ALA A 352 -0.66 -20.72 4.95
C ALA A 352 0.82 -20.42 4.65
N THR A 353 1.32 -20.81 3.47
CA THR A 353 2.75 -20.70 3.10
C THR A 353 3.06 -19.60 2.09
N ALA A 354 2.04 -19.06 1.41
CA ALA A 354 2.22 -18.05 0.38
C ALA A 354 2.96 -16.82 0.91
N ALA A 355 3.88 -16.32 0.09
CA ALA A 355 4.37 -14.97 0.25
C ALA A 355 3.25 -14.00 -0.18
N PRO A 356 3.03 -12.90 0.55
CA PRO A 356 2.20 -11.80 0.08
C PRO A 356 2.71 -11.29 -1.27
N ARG A 357 1.80 -10.99 -2.19
CA ARG A 357 2.20 -10.44 -3.49
C ARG A 357 2.79 -9.05 -3.29
N ALA A 358 4.03 -8.84 -3.76
CA ALA A 358 4.62 -7.51 -3.83
C ALA A 358 3.69 -6.59 -4.64
N SER A 359 3.53 -5.34 -4.19
CA SER A 359 2.77 -4.35 -4.96
C SER A 359 3.55 -3.99 -6.23
N GLY A 360 3.45 -4.83 -7.26
CA GLY A 360 4.00 -4.53 -8.57
C GLY A 360 3.37 -3.25 -9.11
N ASN A 361 4.24 -2.33 -9.54
CA ASN A 361 3.98 -1.04 -10.19
C ASN A 361 2.53 -0.55 -10.14
N ARG A 362 2.23 0.29 -9.15
CA ARG A 362 1.13 1.22 -9.29
C ARG A 362 1.59 2.63 -8.99
N PRO A 363 1.21 3.60 -9.83
CA PRO A 363 1.53 4.98 -9.58
C PRO A 363 0.84 5.43 -8.29
N VAL A 364 1.64 5.91 -7.35
CA VAL A 364 1.14 6.55 -6.13
C VAL A 364 0.71 7.94 -6.54
N ALA A 365 -0.61 8.17 -6.67
CA ALA A 365 -1.12 9.52 -6.84
C ALA A 365 -0.79 10.32 -5.57
N TYR A 366 0.13 11.28 -5.69
CA TYR A 366 0.50 12.18 -4.61
C TYR A 366 -0.71 13.01 -4.18
N MET A 367 -1.23 12.75 -2.99
CA MET A 367 -1.95 13.75 -2.20
C MET A 367 -1.19 13.97 -0.90
N ILE A 368 -0.46 15.09 -0.84
CA ILE A 368 -0.01 15.70 0.42
C ILE A 368 -0.76 17.02 0.52
N HIS A 369 -1.70 17.13 1.45
CA HIS A 369 -2.02 18.39 2.12
C HIS A 369 -2.43 18.09 3.56
N GLY A 370 -1.61 18.52 4.52
CA GLY A 370 -2.01 18.82 5.90
C GLY A 370 -2.04 17.65 6.89
N TYR A 371 -0.95 17.46 7.63
CA TYR A 371 -0.82 17.77 9.07
C TYR A 371 0.31 16.94 9.67
N GLY A 372 1.33 17.64 10.16
CA GLY A 372 2.45 17.06 10.86
C GLY A 372 2.00 16.44 12.19
N PHE A 373 2.11 15.12 12.28
CA PHE A 373 2.34 14.43 13.54
C PHE A 373 3.46 13.41 13.29
N GLN A 374 4.71 13.85 13.47
CA GLN A 374 5.79 12.91 13.77
C GLN A 374 5.49 12.36 15.17
N LYS A 375 4.99 11.12 15.25
CA LYS A 375 5.04 10.40 16.53
C LYS A 375 6.51 10.12 16.85
N PRO A 376 6.94 10.28 18.12
CA PRO A 376 8.30 9.93 18.51
C PRO A 376 8.53 8.45 18.26
N PHE A 377 9.73 8.10 17.77
CA PHE A 377 10.19 6.73 17.64
C PHE A 377 9.98 5.99 18.96
N GLY A 378 9.07 5.02 18.94
CA GLY A 378 8.86 4.13 20.07
C GLY A 378 10.14 3.32 20.30
N LYS A 379 10.50 3.13 21.58
CA LYS A 379 11.62 2.25 21.94
C LYS A 379 11.37 0.83 21.38
N PRO A 380 12.43 0.09 20.99
CA PRO A 380 12.29 -1.29 20.56
C PRO A 380 11.56 -2.10 21.65
N SER A 381 10.41 -2.69 21.33
CA SER A 381 9.75 -3.63 22.24
C SER A 381 10.47 -4.97 22.17
N THR A 382 10.68 -5.60 23.31
CA THR A 382 11.12 -7.01 23.39
C THR A 382 10.01 -7.99 22.99
N GLU A 383 8.81 -7.49 22.69
CA GLU A 383 7.69 -8.28 22.18
C GLU A 383 7.91 -8.67 20.71
N ILE A 384 7.63 -9.93 20.38
CA ILE A 384 7.60 -10.41 19.00
C ILE A 384 6.64 -9.51 18.22
N SER A 385 7.12 -8.89 17.14
CA SER A 385 6.29 -7.97 16.36
C SER A 385 5.01 -8.67 15.87
N PRO A 386 3.86 -7.97 15.76
CA PRO A 386 2.62 -8.57 15.28
C PRO A 386 2.76 -9.32 13.94
N MET A 387 3.68 -8.85 13.09
CA MET A 387 4.02 -9.52 11.83
C MET A 387 4.74 -10.85 12.04
N GLN A 388 5.72 -10.90 12.94
CA GLN A 388 6.43 -12.15 13.24
C GLN A 388 5.49 -13.16 13.92
N GLN A 389 4.58 -12.70 14.78
CA GLN A 389 3.54 -13.57 15.34
C GLN A 389 2.62 -14.14 14.26
N LEU A 390 2.17 -13.32 13.30
CA LEU A 390 1.39 -13.79 12.16
C LEU A 390 2.14 -14.86 11.35
N LYS A 391 3.42 -14.63 11.03
CA LYS A 391 4.25 -15.60 10.30
C LYS A 391 4.37 -16.92 11.05
N ASN A 392 4.60 -16.89 12.36
CA ASN A 392 4.68 -18.08 13.20
C ASN A 392 3.34 -18.85 13.21
N ARG A 393 2.24 -18.15 13.46
CA ARG A 393 0.90 -18.75 13.47
C ARG A 393 0.53 -19.38 12.12
N ARG A 394 0.85 -18.72 11.00
CA ARG A 394 0.67 -19.31 9.66
C ARG A 394 1.53 -20.55 9.45
N ALA A 395 2.77 -20.56 9.94
CA ALA A 395 3.63 -21.73 9.90
C ALA A 395 3.07 -22.90 10.72
N GLU A 396 2.48 -22.63 11.89
CA GLU A 396 1.78 -23.63 12.70
C GLU A 396 0.58 -24.23 11.95
N VAL A 397 -0.24 -23.39 11.30
CA VAL A 397 -1.34 -23.87 10.45
C VAL A 397 -0.81 -24.73 9.29
N ALA A 398 0.25 -24.28 8.61
CA ALA A 398 0.86 -25.04 7.52
C ALA A 398 1.39 -26.40 7.99
N GLN A 399 2.04 -26.45 9.15
CA GLN A 399 2.50 -27.71 9.75
C GLN A 399 1.32 -28.63 10.03
N TRP A 400 0.29 -28.12 10.71
CA TRP A 400 -0.88 -28.91 11.08
C TRP A 400 -1.63 -29.44 9.85
N LEU A 401 -1.80 -28.63 8.79
CA LEU A 401 -2.42 -29.06 7.54
C LEU A 401 -1.66 -30.23 6.88
N ARG A 402 -0.31 -30.19 6.91
CA ARG A 402 0.51 -31.32 6.42
C ARG A 402 0.32 -32.58 7.26
N GLU A 403 0.19 -32.44 8.58
CA GLU A 403 -0.11 -33.56 9.47
C GLU A 403 -1.50 -34.17 9.20
N GLN A 404 -2.44 -33.41 8.62
CA GLN A 404 -3.72 -33.92 8.14
C GLN A 404 -3.63 -34.57 6.74
N GLY A 405 -2.45 -34.62 6.12
CA GLY A 405 -2.22 -35.21 4.81
C GLY A 405 -2.46 -34.28 3.62
N LEU A 406 -2.54 -32.96 3.84
CA LEU A 406 -2.60 -31.99 2.75
C LEU A 406 -1.19 -31.70 2.23
N GLU A 407 -0.97 -31.94 0.93
CA GLU A 407 0.31 -31.69 0.24
C GLU A 407 0.36 -30.34 -0.50
#